data_AF-A0A7K4G6M7-F1
#
_entry.id   AF-A0A7K4G6M7-F1
#
_cell.length_a   1.000
_cell.length_b   1.000
_cell.length_c   1.000
_cell.angle_alpha   90.00
_cell.angle_beta   90.00
_cell.angle_gamma   90.00
#
_symmetry.space_group_name_H-M   'P 1'
#
loop_
_entity.id
_entity.type
_entity.pdbx_description
1 polymer ?
#
loop_
_entity_poly.entity_id
_entity_poly.type
_entity_poly.pdbx_seq_one_letter_code
_entity_poly.pdbx_strand_id
1 'polypeptide(L)'
;MIPERIVFKKTITAKDVDSFAEVSGDYNDLHVSDAFAAQTRFKERVVHGMLLASYFSQLVGMHLQTNKVLYLNQSLNFKNPVFIDDEIEV
;
A
#
# COMPACT_ATOMS: atom_id res chain seq x y z
N MET A 1 7.94 -22.14 15.34
CA MET A 1 9.15 -21.31 15.22
C MET A 1 8.81 -20.23 14.21
N ILE A 2 9.01 -18.95 14.54
CA ILE A 2 8.75 -17.86 13.58
C ILE A 2 9.93 -17.85 12.58
N PRO A 3 9.67 -17.86 11.26
CA PRO A 3 10.75 -17.81 10.27
C PRO A 3 11.52 -16.49 10.35
N GLU A 4 12.79 -16.52 9.97
CA GLU A 4 13.69 -15.36 9.99
C GLU A 4 13.22 -14.24 9.05
N ARG A 5 12.55 -14.60 7.95
CA ARG A 5 11.97 -13.67 6.99
C ARG A 5 10.66 -14.22 6.44
N ILE A 6 9.66 -13.35 6.36
CA ILE A 6 8.37 -13.60 5.69
C ILE A 6 8.22 -12.48 4.69
N VAL A 7 7.93 -12.82 3.44
CA VAL A 7 7.63 -11.84 2.40
C VAL A 7 6.49 -12.33 1.52
N PHE A 8 5.81 -11.39 0.88
CA PHE A 8 4.98 -11.69 -0.28
C PHE A 8 5.08 -10.58 -1.32
N LYS A 9 4.70 -10.91 -2.56
CA LYS A 9 4.67 -9.97 -3.68
C LYS A 9 3.24 -9.54 -3.98
N LYS A 10 3.07 -8.27 -4.33
CA LYS A 10 1.77 -7.71 -4.71
C LYS A 10 1.95 -6.68 -5.83
N THR A 11 1.26 -6.90 -6.94
CA THR A 11 1.05 -5.85 -7.95
C THR A 11 -0.05 -4.91 -7.47
N ILE A 12 0.22 -3.61 -7.43
CA ILE A 12 -0.76 -2.60 -7.04
C ILE A 12 -1.59 -2.22 -8.25
N THR A 13 -2.87 -2.55 -8.26
CA THR A 13 -3.75 -2.23 -9.38
C THR A 13 -4.46 -0.90 -9.18
N ALA A 14 -4.94 -0.28 -10.26
CA ALA A 14 -5.83 0.89 -10.15
C ALA A 14 -7.03 0.61 -9.23
N LYS A 15 -7.58 -0.61 -9.30
CA LYS A 15 -8.67 -1.03 -8.42
C LYS A 15 -8.29 -1.01 -6.94
N ASP A 16 -7.07 -1.42 -6.58
CA ASP A 16 -6.61 -1.36 -5.19
C ASP A 16 -6.57 0.10 -4.70
N VAL A 17 -6.07 1.02 -5.53
CA VAL A 17 -6.01 2.47 -5.24
C VAL A 17 -7.41 3.07 -5.10
N ASP A 18 -8.29 2.81 -6.05
CA ASP A 18 -9.66 3.33 -6.05
C ASP A 18 -10.45 2.77 -4.86
N SER A 19 -10.33 1.46 -4.57
CA SER A 19 -10.98 0.84 -3.40
C SER A 19 -10.43 1.40 -2.08
N PHE A 20 -9.14 1.71 -2.02
CA PHE A 20 -8.56 2.33 -0.83
C PHE A 20 -9.03 3.77 -0.65
N ALA A 21 -9.23 4.53 -1.72
CA ALA A 21 -9.85 5.86 -1.65
C ALA A 21 -11.27 5.77 -1.10
N GLU A 22 -12.06 4.77 -1.52
CA GLU A 22 -13.40 4.52 -0.97
C GLU A 22 -13.39 4.21 0.54
N VAL A 23 -12.46 3.36 0.98
CA VAL A 23 -12.36 2.96 2.40
C VAL A 23 -11.79 4.06 3.28
N SER A 24 -10.75 4.75 2.82
CA SER A 24 -10.03 5.76 3.60
C SER A 24 -10.69 7.14 3.55
N GLY A 25 -11.48 7.42 2.51
CA GLY A 25 -11.98 8.75 2.19
C GLY A 25 -10.94 9.69 1.59
N ASP A 26 -9.72 9.22 1.33
CA ASP A 26 -8.65 10.01 0.71
C ASP A 26 -8.77 10.00 -0.82
N TYR A 27 -9.56 10.94 -1.32
CA TYR A 27 -9.75 11.22 -2.75
C TYR A 27 -8.81 12.33 -3.26
N ASN A 28 -7.62 12.49 -2.70
CA ASN A 28 -6.65 13.43 -3.26
C ASN A 28 -6.43 13.15 -4.75
N ASP A 29 -6.56 14.17 -5.59
CA ASP A 29 -6.46 14.05 -7.06
C ASP A 29 -5.15 13.40 -7.52
N LEU A 30 -4.08 13.48 -6.72
CA LEU A 30 -2.83 12.78 -6.99
C LEU A 30 -2.99 11.25 -7.09
N HIS A 31 -3.96 10.69 -6.38
CA HIS A 31 -4.23 9.25 -6.33
C HIS A 31 -5.36 8.81 -7.27
N VAL A 32 -6.30 9.70 -7.61
CA VAL A 32 -7.56 9.30 -8.28
C VAL A 32 -7.79 9.96 -9.65
N SER A 33 -7.02 10.99 -10.03
CA SER A 33 -7.22 11.72 -11.28
C SER A 33 -6.00 11.63 -12.19
N ASP A 34 -6.13 10.89 -13.31
CA ASP A 34 -5.06 10.83 -14.33
C ASP A 34 -4.74 12.22 -14.90
N ALA A 35 -5.77 13.04 -15.12
CA ALA A 35 -5.63 14.39 -15.67
C ALA A 35 -4.85 15.33 -14.73
N PHE A 36 -5.09 15.23 -13.42
CA PHE A 36 -4.34 16.01 -12.44
C PHE A 36 -2.92 15.47 -12.30
N ALA A 37 -2.76 14.16 -12.15
CA ALA A 37 -1.47 13.53 -11.92
C ALA A 37 -0.48 13.78 -13.07
N ALA A 38 -0.95 13.80 -14.32
CA ALA A 38 -0.18 14.15 -15.52
C ALA A 38 0.46 15.55 -15.46
N GLN A 39 -0.16 16.49 -14.74
CA GLN A 39 0.32 17.86 -14.57
C GLN A 39 1.37 17.99 -13.46
N THR A 40 1.50 16.98 -12.59
CA THR A 40 2.49 16.97 -11.52
C THR A 40 3.88 16.56 -12.01
N ARG A 41 4.86 16.52 -11.10
CA ARG A 41 6.18 15.93 -11.38
C ARG A 41 6.16 14.41 -11.53
N PHE A 42 5.09 13.75 -11.06
CA PHE A 42 4.97 12.29 -11.05
C PHE A 42 4.43 11.74 -12.37
N LYS A 43 3.73 12.56 -13.17
CA LYS A 43 3.21 12.25 -14.52
C LYS A 43 2.11 11.19 -14.61
N GLU A 44 1.88 10.44 -13.55
CA GLU A 44 0.81 9.48 -13.42
C GLU A 44 0.38 9.37 -11.95
N ARG A 45 -0.75 8.68 -11.70
CA ARG A 45 -1.32 8.55 -10.35
C ARG A 45 -0.34 7.81 -9.44
N VAL A 46 -0.10 8.39 -8.27
CA VAL A 46 0.76 7.79 -7.24
C VAL A 46 -0.13 6.96 -6.31
N VAL A 47 0.34 5.80 -5.87
CA VAL A 47 -0.38 4.95 -4.89
C VAL A 47 -0.36 5.62 -3.50
N HIS A 48 -1.46 5.53 -2.75
CA HIS A 48 -1.48 6.00 -1.35
C HIS A 48 -0.41 5.28 -0.53
N GLY A 49 0.43 6.04 0.19
CA GLY A 49 1.41 5.44 1.09
C GLY A 49 0.77 4.54 2.15
N MET A 50 -0.42 4.92 2.65
CA MET A 50 -1.15 4.13 3.64
C MET A 50 -1.80 2.86 3.06
N LEU A 51 -2.09 2.81 1.77
CA LEU A 51 -2.48 1.55 1.11
C LEU A 51 -1.32 0.57 1.17
N LEU A 52 -0.10 1.02 0.83
CA LEU A 52 1.10 0.18 0.94
C LEU A 52 1.33 -0.29 2.38
N ALA A 53 1.18 0.61 3.35
CA ALA A 53 1.35 0.27 4.77
C ALA A 53 0.29 -0.72 5.28
N SER A 54 -0.91 -0.75 4.69
CA SER A 54 -1.97 -1.68 5.08
C SER A 54 -1.56 -3.14 4.87
N TYR A 55 -0.66 -3.43 3.93
CA TYR A 55 -0.15 -4.78 3.69
C TYR A 55 0.69 -5.33 4.84
N PHE A 56 1.23 -4.50 5.74
CA PHE A 56 1.82 -5.01 6.97
C PHE A 56 0.79 -5.69 7.88
N SER A 57 -0.47 -5.21 7.88
CA SER A 57 -1.55 -5.90 8.58
C SER A 57 -1.80 -7.29 7.99
N GLN A 58 -1.78 -7.42 6.65
CA GLN A 58 -1.87 -8.72 5.98
C GLN A 58 -0.68 -9.62 6.33
N LEU A 59 0.55 -9.11 6.28
CA LEU A 59 1.76 -9.85 6.64
C LEU A 59 1.65 -10.42 8.07
N VAL A 60 1.31 -9.56 9.02
CA VAL A 60 1.20 -9.91 10.44
C VAL A 60 0.01 -10.82 10.73
N GLY A 61 -1.14 -10.56 10.11
CA GLY A 61 -2.37 -11.32 10.39
C GLY A 61 -2.43 -12.68 9.69
N MET A 62 -1.93 -12.76 8.45
CA MET A 62 -2.14 -13.92 7.58
C MET A 62 -0.87 -14.77 7.38
N HIS A 63 0.32 -14.17 7.46
CA HIS A 63 1.57 -14.88 7.16
C HIS A 63 2.39 -15.24 8.40
N LEU A 64 2.26 -14.50 9.51
CA LEU A 64 2.69 -15.03 10.80
C LEU A 64 1.77 -16.20 11.15
N GLN A 65 2.35 -17.40 11.30
CA GLN A 65 1.65 -18.67 11.54
C GLN A 65 1.03 -18.76 12.96
N THR A 66 0.42 -17.69 13.45
CA THR A 66 -0.19 -17.57 14.76
C THR A 66 -1.36 -16.57 14.75
N ASN A 67 -2.56 -17.07 15.01
CA ASN A 67 -3.78 -16.24 15.08
C ASN A 67 -3.90 -15.44 16.41
N LYS A 68 -2.79 -15.30 17.16
CA LYS A 68 -2.75 -14.68 18.50
C LYS A 68 -1.93 -13.39 18.53
N VAL A 69 -1.83 -12.68 17.41
CA VAL A 69 -1.04 -11.45 17.33
C VAL A 69 -1.97 -10.24 17.30
N LEU A 70 -1.66 -9.25 18.14
CA LEU A 70 -2.28 -7.93 18.13
C LEU A 70 -1.24 -6.91 17.67
N TYR A 71 -1.57 -6.15 16.63
CA TYR A 71 -0.69 -5.12 16.08
C TYR A 71 -0.80 -3.85 16.94
N LEU A 72 0.24 -3.54 17.71
CA LEU A 72 0.19 -2.46 18.71
C LEU A 72 0.62 -1.09 18.18
N ASN A 73 1.70 -1.05 17.39
CA ASN A 73 2.23 0.20 16.85
C ASN A 73 2.92 -0.04 15.51
N GLN A 74 2.99 1.02 14.70
CA GLN A 74 3.72 1.06 13.45
C GLN A 74 4.30 2.46 13.26
N SER A 75 5.59 2.54 12.91
CA SER A 75 6.24 3.79 12.44
C SER A 75 6.56 3.67 10.96
N LEU A 76 6.29 4.71 10.17
CA LEU A 76 6.45 4.67 8.71
C LEU A 76 7.24 5.87 8.22
N ASN A 77 8.02 5.65 7.15
CA ASN A 77 8.68 6.71 6.42
C ASN A 77 8.63 6.41 4.92
N PHE A 78 7.79 7.15 4.19
CA PHE A 78 7.61 6.97 2.76
C PHE A 78 8.75 7.66 2.00
N LYS A 79 9.65 6.85 1.41
CA LYS A 79 10.88 7.35 0.77
C LYS A 79 10.72 7.63 -0.72
N ASN A 80 9.96 6.79 -1.41
CA ASN A 80 9.77 6.84 -2.85
C ASN A 80 8.27 6.67 -3.18
N PRO A 81 7.78 7.27 -4.27
CA PRO A 81 6.45 6.96 -4.78
C PRO A 81 6.41 5.52 -5.31
N VAL A 82 5.20 4.95 -5.32
CA VAL A 82 4.87 3.70 -6.02
C VAL A 82 3.75 4.05 -7.01
N PHE A 83 3.78 3.44 -8.18
CA PHE A 83 2.83 3.69 -9.25
C PHE A 83 1.87 2.51 -9.43
N ILE A 84 0.80 2.75 -10.17
CA ILE A 84 -0.13 1.70 -10.56
C ILE A 84 0.63 0.70 -11.46
N ASP A 85 0.33 -0.58 -11.30
CA ASP A 85 0.96 -1.74 -11.93
C ASP A 85 2.39 -2.07 -11.47
N ASP A 86 2.97 -1.30 -10.54
CA ASP A 86 4.20 -1.69 -9.86
C ASP A 86 3.99 -2.97 -9.03
N GLU A 87 4.96 -3.87 -9.06
CA GLU A 87 5.07 -4.99 -8.11
C GLU A 87 5.93 -4.58 -6.91
N ILE A 88 5.38 -4.70 -5.71
CA ILE A 88 6.10 -4.54 -4.45
C ILE A 88 6.37 -5.89 -3.80
N GLU A 89 7.45 -5.96 -3.03
CA GLU A 89 7.68 -7.01 -2.04
C GLU A 89 7.45 -6.41 -0.65
N VAL A 90 6.56 -7.04 0.11
CA VAL A 90 6.21 -6.69 1.50
C VAL A 90 6.83 -7.69 2.45
#